data_AF-G8QX10-F1
#
_entry.id   AF-G8QX10-F1
#
_cell.length_a   1.000
_cell.length_b   1.000
_cell.length_c   1.000
_cell.angle_alpha   90.00
_cell.angle_beta   90.00
_cell.angle_gamma   90.00
#
_symmetry.space_group_name_H-M   'P 1'
#
loop_
_entity.id
_entity.type
_entity.pdbx_description
1 polymer ?
#
loop_
_entity_poly.entity_id
_entity_poly.type
_entity_poly.pdbx_seq_one_letter_code
_entity_poly.pdbx_strand_id
1 'polypeptide(L)'
;MFKVSYKPSTSHWIFPPIIMGILAILLAILFVQHLLKCKKEGKPVFKVKGYRFFVENWDKFRLLGTLVLLVAYFPAMELIGFLPASILFVFLFNVLFCGAKQLASIPIAFKTRTFWSNSDFKSLLISLIISVVSSVLVWFIFGQVFKITLP
;
A
#
# COMPACT_ATOMS: atom_id res chain seq x y z
N MET A 1 22.56 -30.15 16.54
CA MET A 1 21.32 -29.76 15.83
C MET A 1 20.25 -29.43 16.87
N PHE A 2 19.95 -28.15 17.09
CA PHE A 2 18.82 -27.75 17.94
C PHE A 2 17.51 -28.13 17.23
N LYS A 3 16.85 -29.19 17.67
CA LYS A 3 15.51 -29.57 17.22
C LYS A 3 14.49 -28.91 18.15
N VAL A 4 13.95 -27.77 17.75
CA VAL A 4 12.86 -27.12 18.46
C VAL A 4 11.56 -27.84 18.06
N SER A 5 10.88 -28.44 19.04
CA SER A 5 9.56 -29.04 18.83
C SER A 5 8.54 -27.92 18.67
N TYR A 6 8.22 -27.60 17.42
CA TYR A 6 7.28 -26.54 17.07
C TYR A 6 5.96 -27.15 16.61
N LYS A 7 4.86 -26.77 17.27
CA LYS A 7 3.50 -27.07 16.83
C LYS A 7 2.95 -25.86 16.08
N PRO A 8 2.65 -25.95 14.77
CA PRO A 8 2.10 -24.84 14.00
C PRO A 8 0.78 -24.27 14.57
N SER A 9 0.01 -25.06 15.29
CA SER A 9 -1.23 -24.61 15.93
C SER A 9 -0.98 -23.62 17.09
N THR A 10 0.19 -23.66 17.74
CA THR A 10 0.53 -22.77 18.87
C THR A 10 1.36 -21.55 18.45
N SER A 11 1.61 -21.37 17.16
CA SER A 11 2.44 -20.29 16.59
C SER A 11 1.99 -18.88 17.02
N HIS A 12 0.68 -18.69 17.18
CA HIS A 12 0.07 -17.41 17.57
C HIS A 12 0.42 -16.98 19.00
N TRP A 13 0.96 -17.87 19.84
CA TRP A 13 1.48 -17.51 21.17
C TRP A 13 2.94 -17.05 21.14
N ILE A 14 3.67 -17.40 20.08
CA ILE A 14 5.12 -17.19 19.99
C ILE A 14 5.42 -16.02 19.04
N PHE A 15 4.76 -16.00 17.89
CA PHE A 15 5.05 -15.04 16.83
C PHE A 15 4.70 -13.58 17.21
N PRO A 16 3.53 -13.27 17.79
CA PRO A 16 3.20 -11.89 18.17
C PRO A 16 4.13 -11.30 19.24
N PRO A 17 4.48 -12.00 20.34
CA PRO A 17 5.45 -11.48 21.31
C PRO A 17 6.84 -11.25 20.72
N ILE A 18 7.32 -12.12 19.82
CA ILE A 18 8.60 -11.93 19.14
C ILE A 18 8.57 -10.67 18.27
N ILE A 19 7.53 -10.48 17.46
CA ILE A 19 7.38 -9.28 16.64
C ILE A 19 7.33 -8.02 17.53
N MET A 20 6.58 -8.07 18.63
CA MET A 20 6.50 -6.96 19.58
C MET A 20 7.87 -6.64 20.18
N GLY A 21 8.66 -7.66 20.51
CA GLY A 21 10.04 -7.48 20.97
C GLY A 21 10.92 -6.79 19.91
N ILE A 22 10.86 -7.25 18.66
CA ILE A 22 11.60 -6.63 17.55
C ILE A 22 11.18 -5.17 17.36
N LEU A 23 9.87 -4.90 17.36
CA LEU A 23 9.34 -3.56 17.18
C LEU A 23 9.74 -2.62 18.32
N ALA A 24 9.73 -3.10 19.57
CA ALA A 24 10.18 -2.35 20.73
C ALA A 24 11.68 -2.01 20.65
N ILE A 25 12.52 -2.95 20.20
CA ILE A 25 13.96 -2.71 19.99
C ILE A 25 14.17 -1.66 18.90
N LEU A 26 13.48 -1.77 17.76
CA LEU A 26 13.57 -0.79 16.68
C LEU A 26 13.12 0.61 17.14
N LEU A 27 12.03 0.67 17.92
CA LEU A 27 11.53 1.91 18.50
C LEU A 27 12.54 2.52 19.47
N ALA A 28 13.17 1.71 20.32
CA ALA A 28 14.24 2.17 21.22
C ALA A 28 15.44 2.73 20.44
N ILE A 29 15.88 2.06 19.36
CA ILE A 29 16.97 2.53 18.50
C ILE A 29 16.60 3.87 17.86
N LEU A 30 15.41 3.97 17.26
CA LEU A 30 14.91 5.22 16.66
C LEU A 30 14.86 6.35 17.69
N PHE A 31 14.40 6.05 18.90
CA PHE A 31 14.31 7.02 19.98
C PHE A 31 15.69 7.52 20.42
N VAL A 32 16.66 6.62 20.60
CA VAL A 32 18.05 6.97 20.94
C VAL A 32 18.69 7.81 19.82
N GLN A 33 18.50 7.44 18.55
CA GLN A 33 19.00 8.22 17.41
C GLN A 33 18.40 9.62 17.39
N HIS A 34 17.10 9.74 17.65
CA HIS A 34 16.39 11.02 17.75
C HIS A 34 16.93 11.89 18.89
N LEU A 35 17.16 11.31 20.07
CA LEU A 35 17.76 12.01 21.21
C LEU A 35 19.18 12.52 20.88
N LEU A 36 20.02 11.68 20.28
CA LEU A 36 21.38 12.07 19.87
C LEU A 36 21.36 13.18 18.82
N LYS A 37 20.44 13.12 17.86
CA LYS A 37 20.25 14.15 16.84
C LYS A 37 19.79 15.47 17.44
N CYS A 38 18.81 15.44 18.34
CA CYS A 38 18.34 16.61 19.09
C CYS A 38 19.46 17.24 19.93
N LYS A 39 20.28 16.42 20.60
CA LYS A 39 21.44 16.90 21.38
C LYS A 39 22.49 17.58 20.50
N LYS A 40 22.79 17.01 19.32
CA LYS A 40 23.75 17.61 18.36
C LYS A 40 23.24 18.92 17.77
N GLU A 41 21.94 19.02 17.50
CA GLU A 41 21.33 20.18 16.85
C GLU A 41 20.83 21.26 17.84
N GLY A 42 20.92 21.03 19.16
CA GLY A 42 20.41 21.94 20.19
C GLY A 42 18.89 22.11 20.17
N LYS A 43 18.14 21.18 19.58
CA LYS A 43 16.68 21.25 19.40
C LYS A 43 15.96 20.46 20.50
N PRO A 44 14.78 20.91 20.95
CA PRO A 44 13.98 20.15 21.92
C PRO A 44 13.55 18.80 21.32
N VAL A 45 13.50 17.76 22.16
CA VAL A 45 13.13 16.38 21.79
C VAL A 45 11.70 16.31 21.24
N PHE A 46 10.79 17.11 21.82
CA PHE A 46 9.41 17.23 21.39
C PHE A 46 9.12 18.68 20.98
N LYS A 47 8.82 18.91 19.70
CA LYS A 47 8.35 20.21 19.20
C LYS A 47 6.83 20.30 19.35
N VAL A 48 6.36 20.70 20.52
CA VAL A 48 4.93 20.86 20.80
C VAL A 48 4.37 22.17 20.21
N LYS A 49 5.20 23.23 20.10
CA LYS A 49 4.80 24.49 19.47
C LYS A 49 4.92 24.40 17.95
N GLY A 50 3.80 24.63 17.24
CA GLY A 50 3.74 24.63 15.78
C GLY A 50 3.56 23.26 15.14
N TYR A 51 3.09 22.25 15.90
CA TYR A 51 2.75 20.95 15.34
C TYR A 51 1.62 21.09 14.31
N ARG A 52 1.94 20.87 13.04
CA ARG A 52 0.98 20.76 11.95
C ARG A 52 0.96 19.30 11.52
N PHE A 53 -0.17 18.62 11.77
CA PHE A 53 -0.35 17.21 11.35
C PHE A 53 -0.28 17.06 9.83
N PHE A 54 -0.76 18.07 9.09
CA PHE A 54 -0.65 18.14 7.64
C PHE A 54 0.39 19.16 7.21
N VAL A 55 1.15 18.81 6.17
CA VAL A 55 2.07 19.73 5.48
C VAL A 55 1.26 20.82 4.77
N GLU A 56 1.85 22.01 4.65
CA GLU A 56 1.28 23.11 3.88
C GLU A 56 1.12 22.68 2.40
N ASN A 57 -0.08 22.88 1.83
CA ASN A 57 -0.50 22.35 0.50
C ASN A 57 -0.63 20.82 0.38
N TRP A 58 -1.15 20.14 1.41
CA TRP A 58 -1.44 18.71 1.34
C TRP A 58 -2.48 18.35 0.26
N ASP A 59 -2.31 17.17 -0.35
CA ASP A 59 -3.13 16.67 -1.46
C ASP A 59 -4.45 16.06 -0.96
N LYS A 60 -5.46 16.92 -0.82
CA LYS A 60 -6.80 16.55 -0.34
C LYS A 60 -7.47 15.50 -1.23
N PHE A 61 -7.25 15.60 -2.54
CA PHE A 61 -7.90 14.72 -3.52
C PHE A 61 -7.38 13.29 -3.37
N ARG A 62 -6.06 13.11 -3.27
CA ARG A 62 -5.49 11.77 -3.06
C ARG A 62 -5.87 11.19 -1.72
N LEU A 63 -5.90 11.98 -0.65
CA LEU A 63 -6.27 11.50 0.68
C LEU A 63 -7.74 11.04 0.72
N LEU A 64 -8.68 11.90 0.30
CA LEU A 64 -10.10 11.56 0.30
C LEU A 64 -10.39 10.44 -0.71
N GLY A 65 -9.78 10.49 -1.89
CA GLY A 65 -9.90 9.43 -2.89
C GLY A 65 -9.45 8.08 -2.32
N THR A 66 -8.32 8.04 -1.60
CA THR A 66 -7.83 6.80 -0.99
C THR A 66 -8.83 6.22 -0.01
N LEU A 67 -9.42 7.08 0.82
CA LEU A 67 -10.39 6.68 1.83
C LEU A 67 -11.69 6.17 1.18
N VAL A 68 -12.17 6.84 0.14
CA VAL A 68 -13.34 6.43 -0.64
C VAL A 68 -13.10 5.10 -1.34
N LEU A 69 -11.96 4.92 -2.03
CA LEU A 69 -11.63 3.65 -2.69
C LEU A 69 -11.52 2.52 -1.66
N LEU A 70 -10.95 2.77 -0.49
CA LEU A 70 -10.82 1.75 0.54
C LEU A 70 -12.18 1.28 1.05
N VAL A 71 -13.10 2.20 1.31
CA VAL A 71 -14.47 1.85 1.75
C VAL A 71 -15.26 1.19 0.63
N ALA A 72 -15.13 1.67 -0.61
CA ALA A 72 -15.86 1.13 -1.76
C ALA A 72 -15.36 -0.26 -2.21
N TYR A 73 -14.13 -0.65 -1.84
CA TYR A 73 -13.59 -1.96 -2.17
C TYR A 73 -14.38 -3.10 -1.51
N PHE A 74 -14.83 -2.92 -0.26
CA PHE A 74 -15.58 -3.95 0.47
C PHE A 74 -16.87 -4.37 -0.24
N PRO A 75 -17.83 -3.47 -0.55
CA PRO A 75 -19.04 -3.85 -1.27
C PRO A 75 -18.74 -4.29 -2.72
N ALA A 76 -17.66 -3.81 -3.33
CA ALA A 76 -17.27 -4.26 -4.67
C ALA A 76 -16.81 -5.73 -4.67
N MET A 77 -16.06 -6.16 -3.65
CA MET A 77 -15.70 -7.58 -3.51
C MET A 77 -16.93 -8.47 -3.39
N GLU A 78 -17.94 -8.07 -2.61
CA GLU A 78 -19.18 -8.85 -2.47
C GLU A 78 -19.97 -8.94 -3.78
N LEU A 79 -19.91 -7.90 -4.63
CA LEU A 79 -20.69 -7.84 -5.86
C LEU A 79 -20.06 -8.62 -7.02
N ILE A 80 -18.75 -8.43 -7.26
CA ILE A 80 -18.06 -9.00 -8.44
C ILE A 80 -17.02 -10.08 -8.09
N GLY A 81 -16.74 -10.31 -6.80
CA GLY A 81 -15.75 -11.26 -6.29
C GLY A 81 -14.36 -10.65 -6.11
N PHE A 82 -13.53 -11.30 -5.27
CA PHE A 82 -12.19 -10.83 -4.89
C PHE A 82 -11.29 -10.44 -6.06
N LEU A 83 -11.13 -11.31 -7.06
CA LEU A 83 -10.14 -11.13 -8.12
C LEU A 83 -10.45 -9.93 -9.04
N PRO A 84 -11.64 -9.83 -9.66
CA PRO A 84 -11.97 -8.68 -10.49
C PRO A 84 -12.09 -7.38 -9.68
N ALA A 85 -12.59 -7.42 -8.44
CA ALA A 85 -12.58 -6.25 -7.56
C ALA A 85 -11.15 -5.77 -7.27
N SER A 86 -10.24 -6.69 -6.95
CA SER A 86 -8.85 -6.34 -6.66
C SER A 86 -8.14 -5.74 -7.87
N ILE A 87 -8.31 -6.31 -9.07
CA ILE A 87 -7.73 -5.74 -10.29
C ILE A 87 -8.23 -4.31 -10.50
N LEU A 88 -9.55 -4.09 -10.39
CA LEU A 88 -10.17 -2.79 -10.58
C LEU A 88 -9.66 -1.77 -9.55
N PHE A 89 -9.68 -2.11 -8.26
CA PHE A 89 -9.31 -1.19 -7.19
C PHE A 89 -7.80 -0.92 -7.14
N VAL A 90 -6.94 -1.92 -7.37
CA VAL A 90 -5.50 -1.71 -7.49
C VAL A 90 -5.17 -0.82 -8.68
N PHE A 91 -5.86 -0.99 -9.81
CA PHE A 91 -5.72 -0.09 -10.95
C PHE A 91 -6.18 1.34 -10.61
N LEU A 92 -7.35 1.50 -9.99
CA LEU A 92 -7.88 2.81 -9.58
C LEU A 92 -6.96 3.50 -8.57
N PHE A 93 -6.36 2.77 -7.62
CA PHE A 93 -5.36 3.31 -6.71
C PHE A 93 -4.11 3.78 -7.46
N ASN A 94 -3.56 2.98 -8.38
CA ASN A 94 -2.43 3.40 -9.20
C ASN A 94 -2.75 4.65 -10.03
N VAL A 95 -3.97 4.74 -10.57
CA VAL A 95 -4.46 5.92 -11.28
C VAL A 95 -4.60 7.12 -10.35
N LEU A 96 -5.13 6.96 -9.15
CA LEU A 96 -5.30 8.05 -8.18
C LEU A 96 -3.94 8.68 -7.82
N PHE A 97 -2.91 7.87 -7.62
CA PHE A 97 -1.60 8.34 -7.18
C PHE A 97 -0.73 8.85 -8.33
N CYS A 98 -0.66 8.12 -9.44
CA CYS A 98 0.23 8.42 -10.56
C CYS A 98 -0.52 8.85 -11.82
N GLY A 99 -1.68 8.23 -12.08
CA GLY A 99 -2.38 8.24 -13.37
C GLY A 99 -3.42 9.33 -13.63
N ALA A 100 -3.81 10.17 -12.67
CA ALA A 100 -4.99 11.03 -12.83
C ALA A 100 -4.91 11.96 -14.06
N LYS A 101 -3.74 12.55 -14.30
CA LYS A 101 -3.48 13.39 -15.49
C LYS A 101 -3.32 12.56 -16.77
N GLN A 102 -2.75 11.37 -16.63
CA GLN A 102 -2.50 10.44 -17.75
C GLN A 102 -3.81 9.82 -18.24
N LEU A 103 -4.80 9.62 -17.35
CA LEU A 103 -6.13 9.13 -17.69
C LEU A 103 -6.85 10.06 -18.67
N ALA A 104 -6.64 11.38 -18.53
CA ALA A 104 -7.19 12.38 -19.45
C ALA A 104 -6.57 12.33 -20.86
N SER A 105 -5.43 11.65 -21.03
CA SER A 105 -4.77 11.46 -22.33
C SER A 105 -5.31 10.26 -23.13
N ILE A 106 -6.04 9.33 -22.48
CA ILE A 106 -6.63 8.15 -23.12
C ILE A 106 -7.51 8.50 -24.32
N PRO A 107 -8.44 9.48 -24.24
CA PRO A 107 -9.31 9.83 -25.36
C PRO A 107 -8.52 10.41 -26.54
N ILE A 108 -7.46 11.16 -26.25
CA ILE A 108 -6.59 11.80 -27.24
C ILE A 108 -5.73 10.76 -27.95
N ALA A 109 -5.21 9.78 -27.20
CA ALA A 109 -4.45 8.66 -27.72
C ALA A 109 -5.32 7.78 -28.65
N PHE A 110 -6.58 7.54 -28.26
CA PHE A 110 -7.54 6.80 -29.09
C PHE A 110 -7.89 7.56 -30.38
N LYS A 111 -8.09 8.87 -30.29
CA LYS A 111 -8.39 9.74 -31.44
C LYS A 111 -7.24 9.84 -32.44
N THR A 112 -6.00 9.87 -31.94
CA THR A 112 -4.79 10.08 -32.76
C THR A 112 -4.17 8.76 -33.24
N ARG A 113 -4.67 7.60 -32.80
CA ARG A 113 -4.14 6.23 -33.05
C ARG A 113 -2.66 6.02 -32.67
N THR A 114 -2.05 6.94 -31.95
CA THR A 114 -0.63 6.89 -31.53
C THR A 114 -0.47 6.21 -30.16
N PHE A 115 -1.06 5.03 -30.00
CA PHE A 115 -1.09 4.28 -28.73
C PHE A 115 0.30 4.00 -28.16
N TRP A 116 1.22 3.52 -29.00
CA TRP A 116 2.54 3.03 -28.56
C TRP A 116 3.62 4.11 -28.49
N SER A 117 3.35 5.31 -29.01
CA SER A 117 4.31 6.41 -29.00
C SER A 117 4.18 7.29 -27.75
N ASN A 118 2.97 7.39 -27.20
CA ASN A 118 2.67 8.31 -26.11
C ASN A 118 3.15 7.76 -24.75
N SER A 119 3.99 8.51 -24.03
CA SER A 119 4.56 8.10 -22.73
C SER A 119 3.48 7.90 -21.66
N ASP A 120 2.40 8.68 -21.74
CA ASP A 120 1.30 8.65 -20.78
C ASP A 120 0.42 7.40 -20.93
N PHE A 121 0.30 6.87 -22.15
CA PHE A 121 -0.41 5.63 -22.38
C PHE A 121 0.41 4.43 -21.88
N LYS A 122 1.74 4.46 -22.07
CA LYS A 122 2.64 3.41 -21.56
C LYS A 122 2.58 3.31 -20.04
N SER A 123 2.58 4.43 -19.32
CA SER A 123 2.50 4.42 -17.86
C SER A 123 1.16 3.88 -17.34
N LEU A 124 0.05 4.19 -18.01
CA LEU A 124 -1.26 3.59 -17.69
C LEU A 124 -1.29 2.08 -17.97
N LEU A 125 -0.72 1.64 -19.09
CA LEU A 125 -0.63 0.23 -19.44
C LEU A 125 0.22 -0.55 -18.44
N ILE A 126 1.35 0.01 -18.00
CA ILE A 126 2.17 -0.55 -16.92
C ILE A 126 1.36 -0.65 -15.63
N SER A 127 0.60 0.39 -15.30
CA SER A 127 -0.27 0.40 -14.11
C SER A 127 -1.35 -0.70 -14.16
N LEU A 128 -1.91 -0.93 -15.36
CA LEU A 128 -2.86 -2.02 -15.60
C LEU A 128 -2.19 -3.39 -15.46
N ILE A 129 -1.02 -3.60 -16.05
CA ILE A 129 -0.26 -4.85 -15.91
C ILE A 129 0.05 -5.13 -14.44
N ILE A 130 0.54 -4.13 -13.70
CA ILE A 130 0.82 -4.25 -12.27
C ILE A 130 -0.44 -4.66 -11.50
N SER A 131 -1.59 -4.04 -11.80
CA SER A 131 -2.85 -4.39 -11.12
C SER A 131 -3.27 -5.83 -11.35
N VAL A 132 -3.09 -6.36 -12.57
CA VAL A 132 -3.43 -7.74 -12.91
C VAL A 132 -2.46 -8.69 -12.22
N VAL A 133 -1.15 -8.48 -12.41
CA VAL A 133 -0.11 -9.36 -11.87
C VAL A 133 -0.17 -9.40 -10.34
N SER A 134 -0.27 -8.24 -9.68
CA SER A 134 -0.36 -8.16 -8.22
C SER A 134 -1.60 -8.87 -7.69
N SER A 135 -2.77 -8.62 -8.28
CA SER A 135 -4.03 -9.23 -7.82
C SER A 135 -4.06 -10.74 -8.03
N VAL A 136 -3.57 -11.22 -9.18
CA VAL A 136 -3.49 -12.66 -9.48
C VAL A 136 -2.51 -13.36 -8.53
N LEU A 137 -1.37 -12.72 -8.22
CA LEU A 137 -0.38 -13.28 -7.30
C LEU A 137 -0.96 -13.40 -5.89
N VAL A 138 -1.63 -12.36 -5.39
CA VAL A 138 -2.31 -12.40 -4.09
C VAL A 138 -3.37 -13.51 -4.07
N TRP A 139 -4.24 -13.55 -5.08
CA TRP A 139 -5.24 -14.61 -5.20
C TRP A 139 -4.62 -16.01 -5.21
N PHE A 140 -3.52 -16.22 -5.94
CA PHE A 140 -2.82 -17.51 -6.00
C PHE A 140 -2.25 -17.91 -4.65
N ILE A 141 -1.56 -16.99 -3.96
CA ILE A 141 -0.98 -17.26 -2.64
C ILE A 141 -2.08 -17.60 -1.63
N PHE A 142 -3.11 -16.77 -1.52
CA PHE A 142 -4.15 -16.99 -0.52
C PHE A 142 -5.07 -18.17 -0.86
N GLY A 143 -5.47 -18.29 -2.12
CA GLY A 143 -6.39 -19.33 -2.59
C GLY A 143 -5.74 -20.71 -2.72
N GLN A 144 -4.53 -20.80 -3.30
CA GLN A 144 -3.90 -22.10 -3.58
C GLN A 144 -2.89 -22.51 -2.52
N VAL A 145 -2.01 -21.59 -2.09
CA VAL A 145 -0.95 -21.91 -1.12
C VAL A 145 -1.51 -22.01 0.29
N PHE A 146 -2.31 -21.03 0.72
CA PHE A 146 -2.89 -21.00 2.05
C PHE A 146 -4.27 -21.66 2.17
N LYS A 147 -4.93 -21.98 1.05
CA LYS A 147 -6.28 -22.56 1.01
C LYS A 147 -7.31 -21.73 1.79
N ILE A 148 -7.14 -20.41 1.79
CA ILE A 148 -8.09 -19.46 2.38
C ILE A 148 -9.02 -19.02 1.26
N THR A 149 -10.31 -19.32 1.38
CA THR A 149 -11.33 -18.83 0.45
C THR A 149 -11.52 -17.34 0.69
N LEU A 150 -11.17 -16.54 -0.32
CA LEU A 150 -11.49 -15.12 -0.37
C LEU A 150 -12.91 -14.96 -0.93
N PRO A 151 -13.70 -13.97 -0.44
CA PRO A 151 -15.07 -13.74 -0.85
C PRO A 151 -15.22 -13.37 -2.34
#